data_AF-A0A231P0S6-F1
#
_entry.id   AF-A0A231P0S6-F1
#
_cell.length_a   1.000
_cell.length_b   1.000
_cell.length_c   1.000
_cell.angle_alpha   90.00
_cell.angle_beta   90.00
_cell.angle_gamma   90.00
#
_symmetry.space_group_name_H-M   'P 1'
#
loop_
_entity.id
_entity.type
_entity.pdbx_description
1 polymer ?
#
loop_
_entity_poly.entity_id
_entity_poly.type
_entity_poly.pdbx_seq_one_letter_code
_entity_poly.pdbx_strand_id
1 'polypeptide(L)'
;MLKKFLMFPVCCLVLLALALPAQAKQVKFAHFSIDVPAGCNAQEKDGVVTVTASKDAFFSIALYTKSEANNLSDKDFAAKLSRQMKGSTPEPSEDGGWTFTATSNGMLMNVDVVAEHDYLVMFMSDASDKEWPASLQTAYDSITGNDDAIDTVLRKILFPE
;
A
#
# COMPACT_ATOMS: atom_id res chain seq x y z
N MET A 1 -16.30 21.38 53.43
CA MET A 1 -15.45 20.43 52.68
C MET A 1 -16.07 20.13 51.31
N LEU A 2 -16.18 21.13 50.42
CA LEU A 2 -16.89 21.02 49.14
C LEU A 2 -16.05 21.57 47.98
N LYS A 3 -14.74 21.30 47.98
CA LYS A 3 -13.80 21.76 46.93
C LYS A 3 -12.96 20.63 46.32
N LYS A 4 -13.06 19.39 46.85
CA LYS A 4 -12.21 18.26 46.42
C LYS A 4 -12.92 17.23 45.54
N PHE A 5 -14.25 17.29 45.40
CA PHE A 5 -15.03 16.31 44.64
C PHE A 5 -15.28 16.70 43.16
N LEU A 6 -15.01 17.94 42.77
CA LEU A 6 -15.28 18.44 41.41
C LEU A 6 -14.04 18.49 40.51
N MET A 7 -12.91 17.93 40.94
CA MET A 7 -11.64 18.00 40.20
C MET A 7 -11.40 16.75 39.34
N PHE A 8 -12.07 15.63 39.65
CA PHE A 8 -11.92 14.36 38.95
C PHE A 8 -12.63 14.30 37.58
N PRO A 9 -13.89 14.79 37.41
CA PRO A 9 -14.57 14.69 36.10
C PRO A 9 -14.02 15.68 35.06
N VAL A 10 -13.38 16.78 35.50
CA VAL A 10 -12.74 17.76 34.61
C VAL A 10 -11.42 17.21 34.05
N CYS A 11 -10.65 16.44 34.83
CA CYS A 11 -9.45 15.76 34.32
C CYS A 11 -9.77 14.71 33.23
N CYS A 12 -10.89 13.99 33.36
CA CYS A 12 -11.31 13.01 32.35
C CYS A 12 -11.71 13.69 31.02
N LEU A 13 -12.34 14.87 31.05
CA LEU A 13 -12.68 15.62 29.83
C LEU A 13 -11.44 16.15 29.08
N VAL A 14 -10.39 16.53 29.81
CA VAL A 14 -9.14 17.02 29.20
C VAL A 14 -8.33 15.87 28.56
N LEU A 15 -8.39 14.66 29.12
CA LEU A 15 -7.76 13.48 28.52
C LEU A 15 -8.47 13.00 27.24
N LEU A 16 -9.80 13.16 27.14
CA LEU A 16 -10.57 12.89 25.91
C LEU A 16 -10.24 13.88 24.78
N ALA A 17 -9.88 15.13 25.11
CA ALA A 17 -9.48 16.14 24.13
C ALA A 17 -8.04 15.96 23.60
N LEU A 18 -7.20 15.17 24.28
CA LEU A 18 -5.85 14.82 23.85
C LEU A 18 -5.81 13.53 23.01
N ALA A 19 -6.90 12.78 22.96
CA ALA A 19 -7.08 11.63 22.07
C ALA A 19 -7.66 12.05 20.71
N LEU A 20 -7.18 13.16 20.14
CA LEU A 20 -7.38 13.41 18.72
C LEU A 20 -6.70 12.25 17.99
N PRO A 21 -7.43 11.38 17.28
CA PRO A 21 -6.79 10.36 16.48
C PRO A 21 -5.85 11.10 15.54
N ALA A 22 -4.58 10.69 15.53
CA ALA A 22 -3.59 11.29 14.67
C ALA A 22 -4.13 11.23 13.24
N GLN A 23 -4.53 12.39 12.70
CA GLN A 23 -5.36 12.45 11.51
C GLN A 23 -4.57 11.86 10.34
N ALA A 24 -5.10 10.78 9.76
CA ALA A 24 -4.60 10.29 8.49
C ALA A 24 -4.88 11.36 7.43
N LYS A 25 -3.86 11.68 6.63
CA LYS A 25 -3.99 12.66 5.56
C LYS A 25 -4.26 11.88 4.27
N GLN A 26 -5.39 12.13 3.64
CA GLN A 26 -5.64 11.61 2.30
C GLN A 26 -4.64 12.21 1.31
N VAL A 27 -3.93 11.35 0.59
CA VAL A 27 -3.02 11.72 -0.50
C VAL A 27 -3.56 11.10 -1.79
N LYS A 28 -3.71 11.95 -2.81
CA LYS A 28 -4.20 11.55 -4.13
C LYS A 28 -3.02 11.38 -5.09
N PHE A 29 -2.99 10.25 -5.77
CA PHE A 29 -2.04 9.89 -6.82
C PHE A 29 -2.77 9.82 -8.17
N ALA A 30 -2.07 9.47 -9.25
CA ALA A 30 -2.64 9.43 -10.59
C ALA A 30 -3.93 8.58 -10.66
N HIS A 31 -3.90 7.35 -10.12
CA HIS A 31 -4.98 6.37 -10.30
C HIS A 31 -5.81 6.10 -9.04
N PHE A 32 -5.27 6.36 -7.85
CA PHE A 32 -5.91 6.05 -6.58
C PHE A 32 -5.54 7.08 -5.52
N SER A 33 -6.14 6.92 -4.34
CA SER A 33 -5.84 7.68 -3.14
C SER A 33 -5.55 6.75 -1.97
N ILE A 34 -4.79 7.24 -1.00
CA ILE A 34 -4.43 6.54 0.24
C ILE A 34 -4.59 7.51 1.40
N ASP A 35 -5.21 7.06 2.49
CA ASP A 35 -5.17 7.76 3.78
C ASP A 35 -3.85 7.42 4.48
N VAL A 36 -2.93 8.38 4.54
CA VAL A 36 -1.59 8.17 5.11
C VAL A 36 -1.62 8.51 6.61
N PRO A 37 -1.53 7.53 7.52
CA PRO A 37 -1.59 7.78 8.96
C PRO A 37 -0.33 8.46 9.46
N ALA A 38 -0.42 9.07 10.64
CA ALA A 38 0.77 9.58 11.32
C ALA A 38 1.76 8.44 11.58
N GLY A 39 3.03 8.67 11.25
CA GLY A 39 4.10 7.66 11.30
C GLY A 39 4.39 7.00 9.95
N CYS A 40 3.57 7.24 8.93
CA CYS A 40 3.86 6.85 7.56
C CYS A 40 4.21 8.06 6.69
N ASN A 41 4.94 7.80 5.60
CA ASN A 41 5.16 8.72 4.49
C ASN A 41 4.74 8.02 3.20
N ALA A 42 4.14 8.74 2.27
CA ALA A 42 3.86 8.26 0.92
C ALA A 42 4.55 9.15 -0.13
N GLN A 43 5.26 8.53 -1.05
CA GLN A 43 5.91 9.19 -2.18
C GLN A 43 5.52 8.51 -3.49
N GLU A 44 5.35 9.29 -4.55
CA GLU A 44 5.17 8.77 -5.91
C GLU A 44 6.41 9.08 -6.75
N LYS A 45 6.96 8.05 -7.39
CA LYS A 45 8.08 8.19 -8.33
C LYS A 45 7.86 7.27 -9.51
N ASP A 46 7.91 7.83 -10.72
CA ASP A 46 7.74 7.08 -11.97
C ASP A 46 6.45 6.23 -12.00
N GLY A 47 5.36 6.74 -11.39
CA GLY A 47 4.07 6.07 -11.28
C GLY A 47 3.98 4.98 -10.19
N VAL A 48 5.07 4.75 -9.45
CA VAL A 48 5.08 3.83 -8.31
C VAL A 48 4.91 4.64 -7.03
N VAL A 49 3.86 4.33 -6.28
CA VAL A 49 3.61 4.91 -4.96
C VAL A 49 4.21 3.99 -3.90
N THR A 50 5.14 4.51 -3.11
CA THR A 50 5.72 3.80 -1.96
C THR A 50 5.22 4.43 -0.68
N VAL A 51 4.64 3.61 0.21
CA VAL A 51 4.27 3.99 1.57
C VAL A 51 5.24 3.35 2.55
N THR A 52 5.88 4.15 3.38
CA THR A 52 6.93 3.72 4.31
C THR A 52 6.57 4.10 5.74
N ALA A 53 6.57 3.13 6.66
CA ALA A 53 6.48 3.35 8.10
C ALA A 53 7.88 3.34 8.75
N SER A 54 8.77 2.46 8.28
CA SER A 54 10.19 2.39 8.65
C SER A 54 11.01 1.89 7.47
N LYS A 55 12.34 1.85 7.60
CA LYS A 55 13.23 1.31 6.55
C LYS A 55 12.88 -0.14 6.15
N ASP A 56 12.29 -0.89 7.08
CA ASP A 56 11.96 -2.31 6.94
C ASP A 56 10.47 -2.62 7.01
N ALA A 57 9.60 -1.59 6.99
CA ALA A 57 8.16 -1.75 6.91
C ALA A 57 7.62 -0.75 5.87
N PHE A 58 7.34 -1.26 4.67
CA PHE A 58 6.82 -0.50 3.56
C PHE A 58 6.00 -1.39 2.62
N PHE A 59 5.19 -0.74 1.78
CA PHE A 59 4.70 -1.35 0.55
C PHE A 59 4.87 -0.36 -0.60
N SER A 60 4.83 -0.87 -1.82
CA SER A 60 4.75 -0.09 -3.04
C SER A 60 3.66 -0.63 -3.94
N ILE A 61 2.92 0.26 -4.56
CA ILE A 61 1.84 -0.07 -5.49
C ILE A 61 1.94 0.83 -6.72
N ALA A 62 1.74 0.23 -7.89
CA ALA A 62 1.55 0.95 -9.12
C ALA A 62 0.39 0.32 -9.88
N LEU A 63 -0.39 1.17 -10.54
CA LEU A 63 -1.45 0.76 -11.44
C LEU A 63 -1.12 1.33 -12.81
N TYR A 64 -1.15 0.46 -13.81
CA TYR A 64 -0.91 0.80 -15.20
C TYR A 64 -2.13 0.43 -16.02
N THR A 65 -2.59 1.32 -16.89
CA THR A 65 -3.42 0.91 -18.03
C THR A 65 -2.62 -0.01 -18.94
N LYS A 66 -3.28 -0.87 -19.72
CA LYS A 66 -2.62 -1.68 -20.75
C LYS A 66 -1.75 -0.84 -21.67
N SER A 67 -2.20 0.35 -22.07
CA SER A 67 -1.39 1.25 -22.89
C SER A 67 -0.10 1.69 -22.20
N GLU A 68 -0.14 2.05 -20.93
CA GLU A 68 1.04 2.43 -20.14
C GLU A 68 1.99 1.23 -19.95
N ALA A 69 1.44 0.02 -19.92
CA ALA A 69 2.19 -1.22 -19.89
C ALA A 69 2.66 -1.71 -21.28
N ASN A 70 2.56 -0.89 -22.33
CA ASN A 70 2.88 -1.24 -23.72
C ASN A 70 2.09 -2.45 -24.27
N ASN A 71 0.86 -2.65 -23.79
CA ASN A 71 -0.03 -3.77 -24.09
C ASN A 71 0.60 -5.15 -23.82
N LEU A 72 1.55 -5.22 -22.88
CA LEU A 72 2.12 -6.49 -22.44
C LEU A 72 1.08 -7.31 -21.65
N SER A 73 1.20 -8.63 -21.74
CA SER A 73 0.54 -9.52 -20.77
C SER A 73 1.13 -9.30 -19.36
N ASP A 74 0.41 -9.70 -18.32
CA ASP A 74 0.92 -9.76 -16.95
C ASP A 74 2.23 -10.55 -16.86
N LYS A 75 2.32 -11.70 -17.55
CA LYS A 75 3.53 -12.52 -17.64
C LYS A 75 4.70 -11.74 -18.22
N ASP A 76 4.51 -11.12 -19.39
CA ASP A 76 5.58 -10.41 -20.08
C ASP A 76 5.98 -9.13 -19.34
N PHE A 77 5.02 -8.49 -18.69
CA PHE A 77 5.24 -7.33 -17.83
C PHE A 77 6.04 -7.71 -16.59
N ALA A 78 5.67 -8.79 -15.88
CA ALA A 78 6.44 -9.33 -14.75
C ALA A 78 7.86 -9.73 -15.17
N ALA A 79 8.02 -10.38 -16.33
CA ALA A 79 9.33 -10.73 -16.86
C ALA A 79 10.17 -9.50 -17.23
N LYS A 80 9.55 -8.42 -17.69
CA LYS A 80 10.23 -7.13 -17.95
C LYS A 80 10.66 -6.48 -16.64
N LEU A 81 9.75 -6.36 -15.66
CA LEU A 81 10.03 -5.77 -14.35
C LEU A 81 11.12 -6.54 -13.61
N SER A 82 11.02 -7.86 -13.53
CA SER A 82 12.06 -8.71 -12.93
C SER A 82 13.43 -8.44 -13.54
N ARG A 83 13.54 -8.38 -14.87
CA ARG A 83 14.81 -8.04 -15.55
C ARG A 83 15.32 -6.64 -15.19
N GLN A 84 14.44 -5.64 -15.10
CA GLN A 84 14.80 -4.27 -14.72
C GLN A 84 15.28 -4.20 -13.26
N MET A 85 14.67 -4.98 -12.37
CA MET A 85 14.98 -5.02 -10.94
C MET A 85 16.09 -6.02 -10.60
N LYS A 86 16.61 -6.77 -11.58
CA LYS A 86 17.52 -7.90 -11.37
C LYS A 86 16.94 -8.95 -10.39
N GLY A 87 15.65 -9.23 -10.53
CA GLY A 87 14.91 -10.18 -9.72
C GLY A 87 15.05 -11.64 -10.18
N SER A 88 14.36 -12.53 -9.48
CA SER A 88 14.22 -13.94 -9.85
C SER A 88 13.36 -14.12 -11.10
N THR A 89 13.38 -15.32 -11.68
CA THR A 89 12.45 -15.67 -12.75
C THR A 89 11.02 -15.57 -12.20
N PRO A 90 10.08 -14.88 -12.89
CA PRO A 90 8.69 -14.85 -12.45
C PRO A 90 8.02 -16.21 -12.54
N GLU A 91 7.22 -16.51 -11.53
CA GLU A 91 6.44 -17.72 -11.39
C GLU A 91 4.96 -17.37 -11.23
N PRO A 92 4.02 -18.23 -11.65
CA PRO A 92 2.59 -18.01 -11.40
C PRO A 92 2.32 -17.92 -9.89
N SER A 93 1.50 -16.95 -9.46
CA SER A 93 1.02 -16.85 -8.07
C SER A 93 -0.21 -17.73 -7.84
N GLU A 94 -0.39 -18.20 -6.59
CA GLU A 94 -1.58 -18.96 -6.18
C GLU A 94 -2.86 -18.13 -6.31
N ASP A 95 -2.77 -16.83 -6.05
CA ASP A 95 -3.88 -15.87 -6.14
C ASP A 95 -4.12 -15.34 -7.57
N GLY A 96 -3.40 -15.88 -8.55
CA GLY A 96 -3.40 -15.43 -9.94
C GLY A 96 -2.35 -14.35 -10.24
N GLY A 97 -2.03 -14.19 -11.51
CA GLY A 97 -0.93 -13.34 -11.96
C GLY A 97 0.44 -13.98 -11.76
N TRP A 98 1.46 -13.14 -11.59
CA TRP A 98 2.88 -13.55 -11.56
C TRP A 98 3.61 -12.89 -10.40
N THR A 99 4.43 -13.67 -9.70
CA THR A 99 5.26 -13.20 -8.60
C THR A 99 6.74 -13.44 -8.89
N PHE A 100 7.60 -12.56 -8.37
CA PHE A 100 9.04 -12.76 -8.34
C PHE A 100 9.66 -12.06 -7.13
N THR A 101 10.89 -12.43 -6.79
CA THR A 101 11.64 -11.76 -5.73
C THR A 101 12.69 -10.82 -6.30
N ALA A 102 12.93 -9.69 -5.65
CA ALA A 102 14.00 -8.76 -6.00
C ALA A 102 14.70 -8.23 -4.75
N THR A 103 15.95 -7.80 -4.89
CA THR A 103 16.68 -7.16 -3.79
C THR A 103 16.77 -5.66 -4.03
N SER A 104 16.33 -4.86 -3.06
CA SER A 104 16.53 -3.41 -3.06
C SER A 104 17.07 -2.96 -1.71
N ASN A 105 18.13 -2.15 -1.72
CA ASN A 105 18.79 -1.63 -0.51
C ASN A 105 19.15 -2.70 0.55
N GLY A 106 19.47 -3.92 0.09
CA GLY A 106 19.81 -5.07 0.95
C GLY A 106 18.61 -5.81 1.54
N MET A 107 17.39 -5.48 1.12
CA MET A 107 16.16 -6.16 1.51
C MET A 107 15.63 -7.02 0.37
N LEU A 108 15.27 -8.27 0.68
CA LEU A 108 14.51 -9.12 -0.23
C LEU A 108 13.05 -8.67 -0.23
N MET A 109 12.48 -8.50 -1.41
CA MET A 109 11.11 -8.03 -1.63
C MET A 109 10.38 -9.04 -2.50
N ASN A 110 9.09 -9.23 -2.22
CA ASN A 110 8.17 -9.90 -3.13
C ASN A 110 7.57 -8.85 -4.06
N VAL A 111 7.43 -9.19 -5.33
CA VAL A 111 6.79 -8.34 -6.34
C VAL A 111 5.73 -9.16 -7.05
N ASP A 112 4.49 -8.73 -6.91
CA ASP A 112 3.32 -9.37 -7.50
C ASP A 112 2.80 -8.50 -8.64
N VAL A 113 2.45 -9.13 -9.75
CA VAL A 113 1.91 -8.49 -10.94
C VAL A 113 0.63 -9.22 -11.32
N VAL A 114 -0.49 -8.50 -11.27
CA VAL A 114 -1.81 -9.05 -11.59
C VAL A 114 -2.46 -8.19 -12.67
N ALA A 115 -2.98 -8.83 -13.71
CA ALA A 115 -3.82 -8.18 -14.71
C ALA A 115 -5.29 -8.37 -14.40
N GLU A 116 -6.06 -7.29 -14.52
CA GLU A 116 -7.52 -7.34 -14.47
C GLU A 116 -8.08 -6.38 -15.52
N HIS A 117 -8.90 -6.91 -16.43
CA HIS A 117 -9.46 -6.16 -17.56
C HIS A 117 -8.39 -5.38 -18.35
N ASP A 118 -8.39 -4.05 -18.28
CA ASP A 118 -7.47 -3.15 -19.00
C ASP A 118 -6.39 -2.56 -18.10
N TYR A 119 -6.21 -3.13 -16.91
CA TYR A 119 -5.25 -2.68 -15.92
C TYR A 119 -4.27 -3.78 -15.53
N LEU A 120 -3.07 -3.35 -15.15
CA LEU A 120 -2.03 -4.14 -14.52
C LEU A 120 -1.69 -3.48 -13.20
N VAL A 121 -1.77 -4.24 -12.12
CA VAL A 121 -1.37 -3.79 -10.79
C VAL A 121 -0.06 -4.47 -10.44
N MET A 122 0.93 -3.66 -10.08
CA MET A 122 2.17 -4.10 -9.45
C MET A 122 2.06 -3.82 -7.96
N PHE A 123 2.30 -4.83 -7.14
CA PHE A 123 2.44 -4.70 -5.71
C PHE A 123 3.82 -5.18 -5.28
N MET A 124 4.41 -4.52 -4.29
CA MET A 124 5.71 -4.89 -3.76
C MET A 124 5.76 -4.64 -2.26
N SER A 125 6.21 -5.64 -1.51
CA SER A 125 6.41 -5.57 -0.07
C SER A 125 7.73 -6.26 0.32
N ASP A 126 8.14 -6.10 1.57
CA ASP A 126 9.23 -6.90 2.09
C ASP A 126 8.85 -8.39 2.06
N ALA A 127 9.80 -9.25 1.66
CA ALA A 127 9.57 -10.69 1.56
C ALA A 127 9.65 -11.39 2.93
N SER A 128 9.72 -10.64 4.03
CA SER A 128 9.73 -11.23 5.36
C SER A 128 8.30 -11.36 5.85
N ASP A 129 7.96 -12.48 6.50
CA ASP A 129 6.63 -12.69 7.10
C ASP A 129 6.45 -11.87 8.39
N LYS A 130 7.05 -10.67 8.45
CA LYS A 130 6.93 -9.78 9.60
C LYS A 130 5.58 -9.10 9.55
N GLU A 131 4.91 -9.09 10.69
CA GLU A 131 3.69 -8.30 10.86
C GLU A 131 3.99 -6.81 10.62
N TRP A 132 3.15 -6.19 9.80
CA TRP A 132 3.22 -4.76 9.58
C TRP A 132 2.78 -3.96 10.81
N PRO A 133 3.40 -2.79 11.05
CA PRO A 133 2.83 -1.82 11.97
C PRO A 133 1.40 -1.47 11.58
N ALA A 134 0.51 -1.31 12.56
CA ALA A 134 -0.90 -1.01 12.33
C ALA A 134 -1.12 0.24 11.44
N SER A 135 -0.21 1.22 11.49
CA SER A 135 -0.25 2.40 10.62
C SER A 135 -0.03 2.07 9.15
N LEU A 136 0.85 1.11 8.84
CA LEU A 136 1.10 0.67 7.48
C LEU A 136 -0.08 -0.16 6.95
N GLN A 137 -0.62 -1.05 7.79
CA GLN A 137 -1.83 -1.80 7.45
C GLN A 137 -3.01 -0.86 7.19
N THR A 138 -3.24 0.14 8.05
CA THR A 138 -4.30 1.13 7.86
C THR A 138 -4.14 1.90 6.54
N ALA A 139 -2.90 2.24 6.17
CA ALA A 139 -2.63 2.87 4.87
C ALA A 139 -2.98 1.92 3.72
N TYR A 140 -2.58 0.65 3.80
CA TYR A 140 -2.92 -0.36 2.80
C TYR A 140 -4.44 -0.52 2.65
N ASP A 141 -5.17 -0.71 3.74
CA ASP A 141 -6.63 -0.92 3.75
C ASP A 141 -7.41 0.28 3.18
N SER A 142 -6.81 1.47 3.23
CA SER A 142 -7.41 2.72 2.73
C SER A 142 -7.28 2.92 1.22
N ILE A 143 -6.51 2.09 0.51
CA ILE A 143 -6.32 2.22 -0.93
C ILE A 143 -7.68 2.21 -1.63
N THR A 144 -7.99 3.31 -2.33
CA THR A 144 -9.27 3.52 -3.00
C THR A 144 -9.04 4.14 -4.37
N GLY A 145 -9.68 3.57 -5.42
CA GLY A 145 -9.57 4.07 -6.78
C GLY A 145 -10.12 5.49 -6.94
N ASN A 146 -9.54 6.25 -7.87
CA ASN A 146 -9.99 7.62 -8.16
C ASN A 146 -11.32 7.66 -8.96
N ASP A 147 -11.73 6.53 -9.52
CA ASP A 147 -13.02 6.30 -10.18
C ASP A 147 -13.50 4.86 -9.92
N ASP A 148 -14.78 4.60 -10.22
CA ASP A 148 -15.43 3.31 -9.92
C ASP A 148 -14.78 2.11 -10.64
N ALA A 149 -14.25 2.32 -11.85
CA ALA A 149 -13.64 1.24 -12.61
C ALA A 149 -12.30 0.83 -12.00
N ILE A 150 -11.47 1.82 -11.65
CA ILE A 150 -10.21 1.59 -10.96
C ILE A 150 -10.44 1.03 -9.54
N ASP A 151 -11.42 1.56 -8.80
CA ASP A 151 -11.72 1.09 -7.45
C ASP A 151 -12.16 -0.38 -7.47
N THR A 152 -13.04 -0.76 -8.40
CA THR A 152 -13.47 -2.15 -8.58
C THR A 152 -12.29 -3.09 -8.81
N VAL A 153 -11.34 -2.69 -9.67
CA VAL A 153 -10.13 -3.47 -9.96
C VAL A 153 -9.25 -3.60 -8.72
N LEU A 154 -8.97 -2.49 -8.02
CA LEU A 154 -8.14 -2.51 -6.82
C LEU A 154 -8.78 -3.34 -5.70
N ARG A 155 -10.09 -3.24 -5.52
CA ARG A 155 -10.83 -4.04 -4.53
C ARG A 155 -10.71 -5.54 -4.82
N LYS A 156 -10.90 -5.93 -6.08
CA LYS A 156 -10.79 -7.34 -6.49
C LYS A 156 -9.39 -7.91 -6.30
N ILE A 157 -8.34 -7.13 -6.59
CA ILE A 157 -6.96 -7.60 -6.55
C ILE A 157 -6.39 -7.58 -5.12
N LEU A 158 -6.61 -6.50 -4.38
CA LEU A 158 -5.97 -6.28 -3.08
C LEU A 158 -6.77 -6.82 -1.90
N PHE A 159 -8.09 -6.93 -2.03
CA PHE A 159 -8.98 -7.34 -0.95
C PHE A 159 -9.93 -8.45 -1.42
N PRO A 160 -9.42 -9.60 -1.91
CA PRO A 160 -10.27 -10.70 -2.34
C PRO A 160 -11.08 -11.25 -1.15
N GLU A 161 -12.39 -11.44 -1.37
CA GLU A 161 -13.32 -12.05 -0.40
C GLU A 161 -13.18 -13.58 -0.31
#